data_AF-A0A496ZS45-F1
#
_entry.id   AF-A0A496ZS45-F1
#
_cell.length_a   1.000
_cell.length_b   1.000
_cell.length_c   1.000
_cell.angle_alpha   90.00
_cell.angle_beta   90.00
_cell.angle_gamma   90.00
#
_symmetry.space_group_name_H-M   'P 1'
#
loop_
_entity.id
_entity.type
_entity.pdbx_description
1 polymer ?
#
loop_
_entity_poly.entity_id
_entity_poly.type
_entity_poly.pdbx_seq_one_letter_code
_entity_poly.pdbx_strand_id
1 'polypeptide(L)' 'KRRPVKLVFSDYFEEVYDAISAERQIKGWTRAKKEALINGDFELLKILAKKKWKKT' A
#
# COMPACT_ATOMS: atom_id res chain seq x y z
N LYS A 1 21.19 17.52 9.30
CA LYS A 1 21.78 16.28 8.73
C LYS A 1 20.62 15.32 8.37
N ARG A 2 20.50 14.88 7.10
CA ARG A 2 19.41 13.96 6.67
C ARG A 2 19.66 12.55 7.22
N ARG A 3 18.61 11.81 7.58
CA ARG A 3 18.70 10.39 7.96
C ARG A 3 18.83 9.52 6.70
N PRO A 4 19.57 8.39 6.74
CA PRO A 4 19.61 7.46 5.62
C PRO A 4 18.22 6.89 5.35
N VAL A 5 17.90 6.69 4.07
CA VAL A 5 16.64 6.10 3.60
C VAL A 5 16.94 4.85 2.78
N LYS A 6 16.05 3.86 2.85
CA LYS A 6 16.13 2.61 2.07
C LYS A 6 14.90 2.53 1.16
N LEU A 7 15.11 2.22 -0.12
CA LEU A 7 14.03 1.84 -1.03
C LEU A 7 13.55 0.44 -0.63
N VAL A 8 12.27 0.33 -0.26
CA VAL A 8 11.65 -0.93 0.19
C VAL A 8 10.59 -1.44 -0.77
N PHE A 9 10.10 -0.61 -1.68
CA PHE A 9 9.10 -0.98 -2.68
C PHE A 9 9.23 -0.08 -3.90
N SER A 10 9.08 -0.68 -5.07
CA SER A 10 9.00 -0.03 -6.38
C SER A 10 8.17 -0.92 -7.28
N ASP A 11 7.34 -0.32 -8.12
CA ASP A 11 6.50 -1.04 -9.07
C ASP A 11 6.50 -0.32 -10.41
N TYR A 12 6.27 -1.07 -11.48
CA TYR A 12 6.22 -0.56 -12.84
C TYR A 12 4.78 -0.60 -13.38
N PHE A 13 4.40 0.47 -14.06
CA PHE A 13 3.11 0.58 -14.72
C PHE A 13 3.36 1.00 -16.18
N GLU A 14 2.63 0.38 -17.11
CA GLU A 14 2.71 0.72 -18.54
C GLU A 14 2.09 2.09 -18.80
N GLU A 15 0.97 2.37 -18.12
CA GLU A 15 0.21 3.61 -18.27
C GLU A 15 0.39 4.54 -17.07
N VAL A 16 0.53 5.84 -17.34
CA VAL A 16 0.69 6.87 -16.29
C VAL A 16 -0.54 6.94 -15.38
N TYR A 17 -1.73 6.67 -15.92
CA TYR A 17 -2.98 6.70 -15.15
C TYR A 17 -3.00 5.63 -14.06
N ASP A 18 -2.47 4.44 -14.32
CA ASP A 18 -2.42 3.35 -13.36
C ASP A 18 -1.48 3.68 -12.20
N ALA A 19 -0.31 4.25 -12.51
CA ALA A 19 0.63 4.73 -11.50
C ALA A 19 -0.01 5.81 -10.59
N ILE A 20 -0.72 6.78 -11.18
CA ILE A 20 -1.42 7.83 -10.41
C ILE A 20 -2.53 7.23 -9.54
N SER A 21 -3.29 6.27 -10.06
CA SER A 21 -4.35 5.58 -9.32
C SER A 21 -3.78 4.82 -8.11
N ALA A 22 -2.72 4.04 -8.33
CA ALA A 22 -2.03 3.30 -7.29
C ALA A 22 -1.45 4.23 -6.22
N GLU A 23 -0.79 5.33 -6.61
CA GLU A 23 -0.26 6.31 -5.67
C GLU A 23 -1.37 6.90 -4.79
N ARG A 24 -2.48 7.33 -5.42
CA ARG A 24 -3.65 7.89 -4.70
C ARG A 24 -4.21 6.88 -3.70
N GLN A 25 -4.31 5.61 -4.09
CA GLN A 25 -4.80 4.55 -3.21
C GLN A 25 -3.85 4.31 -2.02
N ILE A 26 -2.54 4.16 -2.28
CA ILE A 26 -1.52 3.84 -1.26
C ILE A 26 -1.30 5.01 -0.29
N LYS A 27 -1.42 6.26 -0.73
CA LYS A 27 -1.17 7.45 0.11
C LYS A 27 -1.99 7.42 1.41
N GLY A 28 -3.26 7.03 1.34
CA GLY A 28 -4.16 6.93 2.49
C GLY A 28 -4.10 5.62 3.28
N TRP A 29 -3.27 4.66 2.88
CA TRP A 29 -3.20 3.37 3.56
C TRP A 29 -2.52 3.45 4.92
N THR A 30 -3.03 2.62 5.83
CA THR A 30 -2.37 2.36 7.12
C THR A 30 -1.01 1.71 6.89
N ARG A 31 -0.12 1.83 7.88
CA ARG A 31 1.20 1.21 7.84
C ARG A 31 1.15 -0.29 7.55
N ALA A 32 0.22 -1.00 8.19
CA ALA A 32 0.05 -2.45 8.01
C ALA A 32 -0.26 -2.85 6.56
N LYS A 33 -1.10 -2.07 5.84
CA LYS A 33 -1.38 -2.34 4.42
C LYS A 33 -0.15 -2.10 3.55
N LYS A 34 0.62 -1.04 3.84
CA LYS A 34 1.87 -0.75 3.11
C LYS A 34 2.91 -1.85 3.34
N GLU A 35 3.05 -2.34 4.57
CA GLU A 35 3.94 -3.47 4.89
C GLU A 35 3.51 -4.77 4.19
N ALA A 36 2.21 -5.07 4.18
CA ALA A 36 1.69 -6.21 3.41
C ALA A 36 2.00 -6.09 1.92
N LEU A 37 1.85 -4.90 1.33
CA LEU A 37 2.23 -4.63 -0.07
C LEU A 37 3.73 -4.81 -0.30
N ILE A 38 4.58 -4.22 0.55
CA ILE A 38 6.04 -4.35 0.48
C ILE A 38 6.49 -5.82 0.50
N ASN A 39 5.81 -6.66 1.30
CA ASN A 39 6.12 -8.08 1.43
C ASN A 39 5.49 -8.97 0.35
N GLY A 40 4.66 -8.41 -0.55
CA GLY A 40 3.91 -9.20 -1.53
C GLY A 40 2.77 -10.04 -0.94
N ASP A 41 2.36 -9.78 0.30
CA ASP A 41 1.28 -10.52 0.97
C ASP A 41 -0.09 -9.94 0.61
N PHE A 42 -0.55 -10.29 -0.59
CA PHE A 42 -1.83 -9.82 -1.12
C PHE A 42 -3.04 -10.38 -0.38
N GLU A 43 -2.92 -11.55 0.25
CA GLU A 43 -4.01 -12.14 1.06
C GLU A 43 -4.22 -11.34 2.35
N LEU A 44 -3.14 -11.02 3.05
CA LEU A 44 -3.20 -10.13 4.20
C LEU A 44 -3.67 -8.73 3.80
N LEU A 45 -3.20 -8.21 2.66
CA LEU A 45 -3.63 -6.91 2.15
C LEU A 45 -5.16 -6.87 1.92
N LYS A 46 -5.74 -7.92 1.33
CA LYS A 46 -7.20 -8.07 1.15
C LYS A 46 -7.92 -8.09 2.49
N ILE A 47 -7.41 -8.84 3.48
CA ILE A 47 -8.01 -8.90 4.83
C ILE A 47 -7.99 -7.52 5.49
N LEU A 48 -6.86 -6.81 5.44
CA LEU A 48 -6.72 -5.47 6.00
C LEU A 48 -7.56 -4.41 5.27
N ALA A 49 -7.89 -4.65 4.00
CA ALA A 49 -8.77 -3.78 3.21
C ALA A 49 -10.24 -3.87 3.62
N LYS A 50 -10.67 -4.98 4.25
CA LYS A 50 -12.05 -5.16 4.69
C LYS A 50 -12.42 -4.15 5.77
N LYS A 51 -13.53 -3.43 5.56
CA LYS A 51 -14.11 -2.53 6.55
C LYS A 51 -14.69 -3.36 7.69
N LYS A 52 -14.20 -3.16 8.92
CA LYS A 52 -14.81 -3.77 10.10
C LYS A 52 -16.10 -3.04 10.44
N TRP A 53 -17.24 -3.66 10.18
CA TRP A 53 -18.53 -3.16 10.67
C TRP A 53 -18.65 -3.59 12.13
N LYS A 54 -18.83 -2.62 13.04
CA LYS A 54 -19.22 -2.94 14.41
C LYS A 54 -20.69 -3.35 14.36
N LYS A 55 -21.01 -4.57 14.82
CA LYS A 55 -22.39 -4.91 15.17
C LYS A 55 -22.69 -4.17 16.47
N THR A 56 -23.57 -3.17 16.39
CA THR A 56 -24.27 -2.60 17.55
C THR A 56 -25.39 -3.56 17.93
#